data_AF-A0A6G0AC47-F1
#
_entry.id   AF-A0A6G0AC47-F1
#
_cell.length_a   1.000
_cell.length_b   1.000
_cell.length_c   1.000
_cell.angle_alpha   90.00
_cell.angle_beta   90.00
_cell.angle_gamma   90.00
#
_symmetry.space_group_name_H-M   'P 1'
#
loop_
_entity.id
_entity.type
_entity.pdbx_description
1 polymer ?
#
loop_
_entity_poly.entity_id
_entity_poly.type
_entity_poly.pdbx_seq_one_letter_code
_entity_poly.pdbx_strand_id
1 'polypeptide(L)'
;IGCHQNEFNGTVNPPHQLLNFSTDCLQCHNMNGWIPASFNHSFFPISSDHNNVDCSECHSEPNYQPQCLSCHLEDFLDEHDQGDPTNCWDCHSTFDWNDNSPGLKQMRRVE
;
A
#
# COMPACT_ATOMS: atom_id res chain seq x y z
N ILE A 1 -15.57 20.43 2.16
CA ILE A 1 -15.64 19.78 3.49
C ILE A 1 -16.58 20.44 4.51
N GLY A 2 -17.14 21.64 4.29
CA GLY A 2 -17.88 22.38 5.34
C GLY A 2 -19.00 21.64 6.08
N CYS A 3 -19.72 20.71 5.43
CA CYS A 3 -20.73 19.87 6.10
C CYS A 3 -20.18 18.53 6.64
N HIS A 4 -19.02 18.09 6.18
CA HIS A 4 -18.40 16.79 6.51
C HIS A 4 -17.02 16.95 7.16
N GLN A 5 -16.80 18.05 7.87
CA GLN A 5 -15.51 18.40 8.44
C GLN A 5 -15.11 17.45 9.57
N ASN A 6 -16.08 17.04 10.38
CA ASN A 6 -15.85 16.15 11.51
C ASN A 6 -15.50 14.74 11.02
N GLU A 7 -16.18 14.27 9.98
CA GLU A 7 -15.91 13.00 9.32
C GLU A 7 -14.53 13.03 8.67
N PHE A 8 -14.18 14.09 7.95
CA PHE A 8 -12.85 14.25 7.35
C PHE A 8 -11.73 14.25 8.40
N ASN A 9 -11.91 14.98 9.52
CA ASN A 9 -10.92 15.04 10.59
C ASN A 9 -10.85 13.75 11.43
N GLY A 10 -11.94 12.99 11.46
CA GLY A 10 -12.10 11.80 12.30
C GLY A 10 -11.81 10.47 11.59
N THR A 11 -11.41 10.47 10.32
CA THR A 11 -11.01 9.23 9.65
C THR A 11 -9.70 8.70 10.24
N VAL A 12 -9.54 7.37 10.25
CA VAL A 12 -8.33 6.69 10.74
C VAL A 12 -7.75 5.71 9.73
N ASN A 13 -8.45 5.45 8.62
CA ASN A 13 -8.01 4.54 7.58
C ASN A 13 -8.41 5.09 6.19
N PRO A 14 -7.55 5.92 5.59
CA PRO A 14 -6.41 6.59 6.19
C PRO A 14 -6.83 7.85 6.99
N PRO A 15 -6.02 8.34 7.93
CA PRO A 15 -6.30 9.59 8.65
C PRO A 15 -6.09 10.81 7.73
N HIS A 16 -7.18 11.29 7.12
CA HIS A 16 -7.14 12.28 6.04
C HIS A 16 -6.47 13.59 6.47
N GLN A 17 -6.80 14.09 7.67
CA GLN A 17 -6.23 15.32 8.20
C GLN A 17 -4.75 15.17 8.55
N LEU A 18 -4.36 14.06 9.18
CA LEU A 18 -2.98 13.84 9.61
C LEU A 18 -2.03 13.71 8.41
N LEU A 19 -2.51 13.04 7.36
CA LEU A 19 -1.70 12.72 6.17
C LEU A 19 -1.87 13.75 5.04
N ASN A 20 -2.57 14.85 5.30
CA ASN A 20 -2.84 15.91 4.32
C ASN A 20 -3.49 15.40 3.01
N PHE A 21 -4.45 14.46 3.11
CA PHE A 21 -5.21 14.03 1.94
C PHE A 21 -6.02 15.17 1.35
N SER A 22 -6.24 15.09 0.04
CA SER A 22 -7.04 16.06 -0.71
C SER A 22 -8.46 16.16 -0.14
N THR A 23 -8.99 17.38 -0.14
CA THR A 23 -10.41 17.63 0.15
C THR A 23 -11.33 17.40 -1.05
N ASP A 24 -10.77 16.99 -2.20
CA ASP A 24 -11.54 16.53 -3.36
C ASP A 24 -11.98 15.08 -3.14
N CYS A 25 -13.15 14.92 -2.55
CA CYS A 25 -13.68 13.63 -2.13
C CYS A 25 -13.81 12.62 -3.28
N LEU A 26 -14.03 13.10 -4.51
CA LEU A 26 -14.28 12.24 -5.68
C LEU A 26 -13.01 11.59 -6.25
N GLN A 27 -11.83 11.93 -5.71
CA GLN A 27 -10.59 11.23 -6.03
C GLN A 27 -10.60 9.78 -5.52
N CYS A 28 -11.30 9.52 -4.40
CA CYS A 28 -11.30 8.22 -3.74
C CYS A 28 -12.71 7.67 -3.48
N HIS A 29 -13.68 8.55 -3.22
CA HIS A 29 -15.04 8.17 -2.88
C HIS A 29 -16.00 8.49 -4.02
N ASN A 30 -17.20 7.93 -3.96
CA ASN A 30 -18.24 8.20 -4.96
C ASN A 30 -19.59 8.43 -4.29
N MET A 31 -20.58 8.85 -5.09
CA MET A 31 -21.90 9.19 -4.58
C MET A 31 -22.72 7.98 -4.11
N ASN A 32 -22.27 6.75 -4.38
CA ASN A 32 -22.93 5.53 -3.88
C ASN A 32 -22.47 5.17 -2.46
N GLY A 33 -21.35 5.71 -1.99
CA GLY A 33 -20.86 5.49 -0.64
C GLY A 33 -19.41 5.91 -0.41
N TRP A 34 -19.06 6.06 0.87
CA TRP A 34 -17.69 6.31 1.32
C TRP A 34 -16.82 5.05 1.32
N ILE A 35 -17.43 3.86 1.47
CA ILE A 35 -16.75 2.56 1.51
C ILE A 35 -17.41 1.61 0.50
N PRO A 36 -16.62 0.85 -0.29
CA PRO A 36 -15.17 0.96 -0.41
C PRO A 36 -14.78 2.26 -1.12
N ALA A 37 -13.65 2.84 -0.73
CA ALA A 37 -12.98 3.86 -1.52
C ALA A 37 -12.13 3.17 -2.59
N SER A 38 -11.97 3.82 -3.75
CA SER A 38 -11.06 3.35 -4.80
C SER A 38 -10.19 4.49 -5.28
N PHE A 39 -8.88 4.24 -5.38
CA PHE A 39 -7.91 5.19 -5.91
C PHE A 39 -7.02 4.50 -6.93
N ASN A 40 -6.63 5.24 -7.98
CA ASN A 40 -5.76 4.71 -9.01
C ASN A 40 -4.29 4.77 -8.55
N HIS A 41 -3.79 3.64 -8.06
CA HIS A 41 -2.40 3.46 -7.64
C HIS A 41 -1.48 3.06 -8.82
N SER A 42 -1.63 3.64 -10.00
CA SER A 42 -0.86 3.24 -11.19
C SER A 42 0.67 3.29 -11.01
N PHE A 43 1.17 4.16 -10.13
CA PHE A 43 2.60 4.28 -9.82
C PHE A 43 3.11 3.22 -8.82
N PHE A 44 2.22 2.59 -8.07
CA PHE A 44 2.52 1.49 -7.16
C PHE A 44 1.35 0.51 -7.19
N PRO A 45 1.29 -0.38 -8.20
CA PRO A 45 0.10 -1.20 -8.44
C PRO A 45 -0.18 -2.11 -7.24
N ILE A 46 -1.28 -1.83 -6.54
CA ILE A 46 -1.80 -2.70 -5.49
C ILE A 46 -2.55 -3.83 -6.21
N SER A 47 -2.03 -5.05 -6.14
CA SER A 47 -2.64 -6.22 -6.77
C SER A 47 -2.48 -7.46 -5.90
N SER A 48 -3.29 -8.48 -6.23
CA SER A 48 -3.31 -9.75 -5.51
C SER A 48 -3.43 -9.55 -3.99
N ASP A 49 -2.48 -10.06 -3.20
CA ASP A 49 -2.49 -10.01 -1.74
C ASP A 49 -2.42 -8.60 -1.15
N HIS A 50 -1.83 -7.63 -1.86
CA HIS A 50 -1.78 -6.24 -1.37
C HIS A 50 -3.15 -5.54 -1.44
N ASN A 51 -4.14 -6.10 -2.16
CA ASN A 51 -5.49 -5.49 -2.28
C ASN A 51 -6.28 -5.45 -0.97
N ASN A 52 -5.89 -6.24 0.03
CA ASN A 52 -6.59 -6.33 1.31
C ASN A 52 -5.89 -5.57 2.44
N VAL A 53 -4.88 -4.77 2.10
CA VAL A 53 -4.12 -3.97 3.07
C VAL A 53 -4.84 -2.65 3.32
N ASP A 54 -4.91 -2.24 4.59
CA ASP A 54 -5.51 -0.96 4.98
C ASP A 54 -4.68 0.23 4.43
N CYS A 55 -5.35 1.31 4.05
CA CYS A 55 -4.69 2.49 3.48
C CYS A 55 -3.63 3.06 4.44
N SER A 56 -3.86 2.97 5.76
CA SER A 56 -2.95 3.44 6.79
C SER A 56 -1.65 2.65 6.90
N GLU A 57 -1.61 1.39 6.45
CA GLU A 57 -0.39 0.57 6.45
C GLU A 57 0.64 1.14 5.47
N CYS A 58 0.17 1.58 4.31
CA CYS A 58 1.01 2.18 3.27
C CYS A 58 1.16 3.70 3.43
N HIS A 59 0.12 4.39 3.92
CA HIS A 59 0.12 5.84 4.12
C HIS A 59 0.20 6.15 5.62
N SER A 60 1.35 5.91 6.23
CA SER A 60 1.59 6.16 7.66
C SER A 60 2.03 7.59 7.97
N GLU A 61 2.66 8.27 6.99
CA GLU A 61 3.16 9.63 7.11
C GLU A 61 2.87 10.46 5.84
N PRO A 62 2.75 11.80 5.95
CA PRO A 62 2.50 12.67 4.79
C PRO A 62 3.58 12.52 3.70
N ASN A 63 3.15 12.33 2.45
CA ASN A 63 4.02 12.13 1.28
C ASN A 63 4.93 10.89 1.36
N TYR A 64 4.69 9.95 2.27
CA TYR A 64 5.44 8.71 2.33
C TYR A 64 5.16 7.86 1.09
N GLN A 65 6.24 7.40 0.46
CA GLN A 65 6.19 6.42 -0.62
C GLN A 65 6.72 5.10 -0.07
N PRO A 66 5.87 4.09 0.15
CA PRO A 66 6.33 2.80 0.64
C PRO A 66 7.30 2.18 -0.37
N GLN A 67 8.42 1.66 0.15
CA GLN A 67 9.33 0.81 -0.60
C GLN A 67 9.05 -0.65 -0.23
N CYS A 68 9.29 -1.59 -1.15
CA CYS A 68 9.05 -3.01 -0.89
C CYS A 68 9.75 -3.48 0.40
N LEU A 69 11.02 -3.06 0.59
CA LEU A 69 11.81 -3.40 1.77
C LEU A 69 11.33 -2.73 3.06
N SER A 70 10.45 -1.73 3.01
CA SER A 70 9.88 -1.15 4.23
C SER A 70 9.00 -2.16 4.98
N CYS A 71 8.41 -3.13 4.28
CA CYS A 71 7.63 -4.21 4.87
C CYS A 71 8.33 -5.56 4.73
N HIS A 72 8.99 -5.82 3.59
CA HIS A 72 9.56 -7.12 3.24
C HIS A 72 11.07 -7.23 3.50
N LEU A 73 11.60 -6.48 4.47
CA LEU A 73 13.03 -6.58 4.80
C LEU A 73 13.41 -7.99 5.27
N GLU A 74 12.59 -8.60 6.12
CA GLU A 74 12.89 -9.94 6.61
C GLU A 74 12.78 -11.00 5.50
N ASP A 75 11.78 -10.90 4.62
CA ASP A 75 11.65 -11.80 3.47
C ASP A 75 12.86 -11.66 2.54
N PHE A 76 13.34 -10.43 2.32
CA PHE A 76 14.56 -10.18 1.54
C PHE A 76 15.75 -10.87 2.20
N LEU A 77 15.97 -10.70 3.50
CA LEU A 77 17.10 -11.30 4.21
C LEU A 77 17.05 -12.83 4.30
N ASP A 78 15.87 -13.44 4.15
CA ASP A 78 15.70 -14.90 4.19
C ASP A 78 15.98 -15.60 2.86
N GLU A 79 15.81 -14.89 1.74
CA GLU A 79 15.94 -15.45 0.39
C GLU A 79 17.06 -14.81 -0.45
N HIS A 80 17.59 -13.64 -0.05
CA HIS A 80 18.65 -12.91 -0.75
C HIS A 80 19.91 -12.76 0.10
N ASP A 81 21.05 -12.64 -0.58
CA ASP A 81 22.36 -12.47 0.03
C ASP A 81 22.76 -10.99 0.15
N GLN A 82 23.73 -10.72 1.02
CA GLN A 82 24.28 -9.37 1.17
C GLN A 82 24.93 -8.89 -0.14
N GLY A 83 24.35 -7.86 -0.75
CA GLY A 83 24.83 -7.26 -2.00
C GLY A 83 23.89 -7.44 -3.17
N ASP A 84 22.81 -8.20 -3.00
CA ASP A 84 21.78 -8.33 -4.03
C ASP A 84 21.07 -7.00 -4.32
N PRO A 85 20.60 -6.78 -5.56
CA PRO A 85 19.90 -5.56 -5.93
C PRO A 85 18.63 -5.35 -5.09
N THR A 86 18.50 -4.17 -4.50
CA THR A 86 17.33 -3.80 -3.69
C THR A 86 16.20 -3.16 -4.51
N ASN A 87 16.36 -3.07 -5.84
CA ASN A 87 15.31 -2.65 -6.74
C ASN A 87 14.44 -3.86 -7.12
N CYS A 88 13.46 -4.17 -6.26
CA CYS A 88 12.64 -5.37 -6.36
C CYS A 88 11.92 -5.49 -7.71
N TRP A 89 11.56 -4.36 -8.33
CA TRP A 89 10.84 -4.31 -9.61
C TRP A 89 11.63 -4.85 -10.81
N ASP A 90 12.95 -5.02 -10.69
CA ASP A 90 13.76 -5.59 -11.77
C ASP A 90 13.50 -7.10 -11.94
N CYS A 91 12.97 -7.76 -10.91
CA CYS A 91 12.73 -9.21 -10.91
C CYS A 91 11.32 -9.59 -10.44
N HIS A 92 10.76 -8.90 -9.45
CA HIS A 92 9.47 -9.20 -8.84
C HIS A 92 8.34 -8.27 -9.31
N SER A 93 7.09 -8.72 -9.13
CA SER A 93 5.88 -7.92 -9.38
C SER A 93 4.88 -8.05 -8.23
N THR A 94 3.97 -7.08 -8.10
CA THR A 94 2.90 -7.12 -7.10
C THR A 94 1.78 -8.12 -7.41
N PHE A 95 1.80 -8.80 -8.56
CA PHE A 95 0.73 -9.71 -8.98
C PHE A 95 0.95 -11.15 -8.53
N ASP A 96 2.18 -11.63 -8.62
CA ASP A 96 2.53 -13.01 -8.31
C ASP A 96 3.97 -13.05 -7.80
N TRP A 97 4.14 -12.99 -6.48
CA TRP A 97 5.45 -13.00 -5.82
C TRP A 97 6.09 -14.39 -5.76
N ASN A 98 5.41 -15.41 -6.29
CA ASN A 98 5.98 -16.75 -6.38
C ASN A 98 6.94 -16.90 -7.57
N ASP A 99 7.03 -15.90 -8.47
CA ASP A 99 7.80 -15.89 -9.73
C ASP A 99 7.75 -17.22 -10.52
N ASN A 100 6.72 -18.04 -10.26
CA ASN A 100 6.61 -19.45 -10.58
C ASN A 100 7.91 -20.27 -10.48
N SER A 101 8.77 -19.92 -9.51
CA SER A 101 10.09 -20.52 -9.35
C SER A 101 10.07 -21.62 -8.27
N PRO A 102 10.40 -22.88 -8.62
CA PRO A 102 10.38 -23.98 -7.67
C PRO A 102 11.38 -23.74 -6.53
N GLY A 103 10.89 -23.70 -5.29
CA GLY A 103 11.73 -23.64 -4.09
C GLY A 103 11.80 -22.27 -3.39
N LEU A 104 11.19 -21.23 -3.93
CA LEU A 104 11.04 -19.95 -3.22
C LEU A 104 10.05 -20.09 -2.07
N LYS A 105 10.40 -19.56 -0.89
CA LYS A 105 9.42 -19.41 0.20
C LYS A 105 8.47 -18.27 -0.16
N GLN A 106 7.19 -18.42 0.17
CA GLN A 106 6.24 -17.30 0.08
C GLN A 106 6.67 -16.20 1.06
N MET A 107 6.61 -14.93 0.63
CA MET A 107 6.76 -13.80 1.55
C MET A 107 5.76 -13.98 2.69
N ARG A 108 6.22 -13.80 3.93
CA ARG A 108 5.33 -13.87 5.09
C ARG A 108 4.28 -12.77 4.94
N ARG A 109 3.04 -13.07 5.30
CA ARG A 109 2.06 -11.99 5.48
C ARG A 109 2.60 -11.06 6.55
N VAL A 110 2.54 -9.75 6.28
CA VAL A 110 2.78 -8.73 7.28
C VAL A 110 1.59 -8.83 8.23
N GLU A 111 1.80 -9.47 9.39
CA GLU A 111 0.82 -9.59 10.47
C GLU A 111 0.89 -8.39 11.42
#